data_AF-A0A812TDU1-F1
#
_entry.id   AF-A0A812TDU1-F1
#
_cell.length_a   1.000
_cell.length_b   1.000
_cell.length_c   1.000
_cell.angle_alpha   90.00
_cell.angle_beta   90.00
_cell.angle_gamma   90.00
#
_symmetry.space_group_name_H-M   'P 1'
#
loop_
_entity.id
_entity.type
_entity.pdbx_description
1 polymer ?
#
loop_
_entity_poly.entity_id
_entity_poly.type
_entity_poly.pdbx_seq_one_letter_code
_entity_poly.pdbx_strand_id
1 'polypeptide(L)'
;VLTAKDKDLQEPPLLQRSARVERSFIIDNGELLVYRDHHPNAKVKAIYSLKNATCFYEEPRTSSLPKWQEGYNMRLRVICSEREAQAKSPLYLYSKDDAKIHRWKRAFTLAKVLVSENDRRALKVSIGRATSGALQKAWDALAIYYGPGLRVVAVVVVLVVRDSRRSSSSTKSFRRGWEVEG
;
A
#
# COMPACT_ATOMS: atom_id res chain seq x y z
N VAL A 1 -28.76 -23.14 73.31
CA VAL A 1 -27.34 -23.43 73.01
C VAL A 1 -27.10 -23.16 71.53
N LEU A 2 -26.35 -22.09 71.29
CA LEU A 2 -25.58 -21.65 70.11
C LEU A 2 -26.16 -21.80 68.68
N THR A 3 -26.28 -20.61 68.10
CA THR A 3 -26.68 -20.16 66.78
C THR A 3 -25.76 -20.64 65.66
N ALA A 4 -26.37 -21.06 64.54
CA ALA A 4 -25.68 -21.43 63.31
C ALA A 4 -25.16 -20.16 62.60
N LYS A 5 -23.88 -20.23 62.26
CA LYS A 5 -23.07 -19.17 61.66
C LYS A 5 -23.55 -18.81 60.26
N ASP A 6 -23.88 -17.53 60.08
CA ASP A 6 -23.87 -16.85 58.79
C ASP A 6 -22.51 -17.07 58.12
N LYS A 7 -22.53 -17.72 56.96
CA LYS A 7 -21.38 -17.78 56.05
C LYS A 7 -21.47 -16.56 55.16
N ASP A 8 -20.65 -15.56 55.47
CA ASP A 8 -20.38 -14.43 54.62
C ASP A 8 -19.99 -14.92 53.21
N LEU A 9 -20.91 -14.75 52.26
CA LEU A 9 -20.64 -14.81 50.83
C LEU A 9 -19.77 -13.59 50.49
N GLN A 10 -18.46 -13.74 50.68
CA GLN A 10 -17.48 -12.78 50.19
C GLN A 10 -17.47 -12.81 48.67
N GLU A 11 -18.15 -11.85 48.04
CA GLU A 11 -17.99 -11.60 46.61
C GLU A 11 -16.50 -11.33 46.31
N PRO A 12 -15.91 -11.96 45.29
CA PRO A 12 -14.53 -11.69 44.93
C PRO A 12 -14.40 -10.22 44.50
N PRO A 13 -13.38 -9.48 44.96
CA PRO A 13 -13.17 -8.10 44.56
C PRO A 13 -12.97 -8.05 43.05
N LEU A 14 -13.96 -7.50 42.34
CA LEU A 14 -13.88 -7.22 40.91
C LEU A 14 -12.65 -6.33 40.70
N LEU A 15 -11.60 -6.88 40.10
CA LEU A 15 -10.35 -6.19 39.77
C LEU A 15 -10.63 -5.01 38.83
N GLN A 16 -11.02 -3.85 39.40
CA GLN A 16 -10.98 -2.55 38.75
C GLN A 16 -9.52 -2.11 38.64
N ARG A 17 -8.76 -2.78 37.77
CA ARG A 17 -7.47 -2.31 37.29
C ARG A 17 -7.56 -2.03 35.80
N SER A 18 -8.40 -1.09 35.42
CA SER A 18 -8.13 -0.30 34.21
C SER A 18 -7.02 0.69 34.54
N ALA A 19 -5.82 0.18 34.84
CA ALA A 19 -4.64 1.00 34.95
C ALA A 19 -4.48 1.71 33.61
N ARG A 20 -4.61 3.04 33.63
CA ARG A 20 -4.40 3.90 32.47
C ARG A 20 -3.03 3.59 31.92
N VAL A 21 -2.97 2.97 30.75
CA VAL A 21 -1.69 2.73 30.09
C VAL A 21 -1.52 3.74 28.99
N GLU A 22 -0.62 4.69 29.23
CA GLU A 22 -0.18 5.61 28.19
C GLU A 22 0.67 4.83 27.19
N ARG A 23 0.38 5.02 25.91
CA ARG A 23 1.04 4.34 24.79
C ARG A 23 1.42 5.39 23.76
N SER A 24 2.54 5.17 23.08
CA SER A 24 2.90 5.98 21.93
C SER A 24 2.32 5.37 20.66
N PHE A 25 1.80 6.23 19.78
CA PHE A 25 1.17 5.86 18.53
C PHE A 25 1.87 6.58 17.39
N ILE A 26 2.19 5.87 16.32
CA ILE A 26 2.75 6.43 15.10
C ILE A 26 1.96 5.88 13.93
N ILE A 27 1.62 6.75 12.98
CA ILE A 27 1.07 6.33 11.68
C ILE A 27 2.22 6.36 10.69
N ASP A 28 2.52 5.22 10.09
CA ASP A 28 3.56 5.08 9.08
C ASP A 28 3.05 4.24 7.91
N ASN A 29 3.21 4.74 6.68
CA ASN A 29 2.82 4.05 5.43
C ASN A 29 1.42 3.42 5.42
N GLY A 30 0.44 4.02 6.12
CA GLY A 30 -0.92 3.49 6.19
C GLY A 30 -1.13 2.39 7.24
N GLU A 31 -0.15 2.19 8.11
CA GLU A 31 -0.22 1.33 9.29
C GLU A 31 -0.18 2.16 10.57
N LEU A 32 -0.89 1.70 11.59
CA LEU A 32 -0.83 2.25 12.94
C LEU A 32 0.10 1.38 13.80
N LEU A 33 1.26 1.93 14.11
CA LEU A 33 2.25 1.35 15.01
C LEU A 33 1.93 1.76 16.45
N VAL A 34 1.67 0.77 17.30
CA VAL A 34 1.42 0.97 18.73
C VAL A 34 2.62 0.52 19.52
N TYR A 35 3.27 1.45 20.22
CA TYR A 35 4.44 1.19 21.05
C TYR A 35 4.03 0.94 22.50
N ARG A 36 4.83 0.15 23.22
CA ARG A 36 4.59 -0.06 24.65
C ARG A 36 4.76 1.24 25.44
N ASP A 37 5.83 1.98 25.19
CA ASP A 37 6.21 3.14 26.00
C ASP A 37 6.60 4.31 25.09
N HIS A 38 6.88 5.49 25.68
CA HIS A 38 7.26 6.71 24.95
C HIS A 38 8.75 6.82 24.62
N HIS A 39 9.56 5.82 24.98
CA HIS A 39 10.99 5.82 24.69
C HIS A 39 11.27 5.70 23.19
N PRO A 40 12.33 6.35 22.67
CA PRO A 40 12.68 6.31 21.24
C PRO A 40 12.99 4.87 20.75
N ASN A 41 13.49 4.01 21.63
CA ASN A 41 13.79 2.61 21.33
C ASN A 41 12.72 1.65 21.88
N ALA A 42 11.49 2.13 22.11
CA ALA A 42 10.41 1.29 22.60
C ALA A 42 10.07 0.19 21.58
N LYS A 43 9.79 -1.01 22.06
CA LYS A 43 9.35 -2.12 21.20
C LYS A 43 7.92 -1.89 20.72
N VAL A 44 7.70 -2.11 19.42
CA VAL A 44 6.36 -2.15 18.82
C VAL A 44 5.56 -3.28 19.47
N LYS A 45 4.39 -2.95 19.99
CA LYS A 45 3.47 -3.90 20.63
C LYS A 45 2.51 -4.51 19.62
N ALA A 46 2.00 -3.69 18.70
CA ALA A 46 1.04 -4.09 17.69
C ALA A 46 1.15 -3.19 16.46
N ILE A 47 0.80 -3.75 15.32
CA ILE A 47 0.71 -3.07 14.02
C ILE A 47 -0.69 -3.35 13.50
N TYR A 48 -1.40 -2.30 13.08
CA TYR A 48 -2.76 -2.41 12.53
C TYR A 48 -2.81 -1.73 11.16
N SER A 49 -3.36 -2.40 10.14
CA SER A 49 -3.57 -1.77 8.84
C SER A 49 -4.70 -0.76 8.90
N LEU A 50 -4.50 0.41 8.30
CA LEU A 50 -5.54 1.45 8.22
C LEU A 50 -6.37 1.38 6.94
N LYS A 51 -6.13 0.39 6.08
CA LYS A 51 -6.85 0.20 4.81
C LYS A 51 -8.37 0.18 4.98
N ASN A 52 -8.84 -0.62 5.93
CA ASN A 52 -10.26 -0.80 6.24
C ASN A 52 -10.67 -0.15 7.56
N ALA A 53 -9.77 0.62 8.18
CA ALA A 53 -10.08 1.25 9.45
C ALA A 53 -11.15 2.33 9.29
N THR A 54 -12.04 2.42 10.29
CA THR A 54 -13.03 3.49 10.40
C THR A 54 -12.81 4.27 11.68
N CYS A 55 -12.95 5.59 11.62
CA CYS A 55 -12.68 6.48 12.73
C CYS A 55 -13.85 7.44 12.98
N PHE A 56 -14.34 7.47 14.22
CA PHE A 56 -15.50 8.26 14.62
C PHE A 56 -15.14 9.11 15.84
N TYR A 57 -15.66 10.34 15.87
CA TYR A 57 -15.69 11.09 17.12
C TYR A 57 -16.80 10.49 17.97
N GLU A 58 -16.51 10.26 19.23
CA GLU A 58 -17.52 9.99 20.24
C GLU A 58 -17.45 11.11 21.27
N GLU A 59 -18.63 11.45 21.80
CA GLU A 59 -18.83 12.36 22.92
C GLU A 59 -19.23 11.56 24.17
N PRO A 60 -19.05 12.12 25.37
CA PRO A 60 -19.36 11.43 26.60
C PRO A 60 -20.87 11.18 26.66
N ARG A 61 -21.27 9.91 26.77
CA ARG A 61 -22.66 9.50 27.00
C ARG A 61 -22.79 8.87 28.37
N THR A 62 -23.96 9.05 28.99
CA THR A 62 -24.30 8.56 30.34
C THR A 62 -24.04 7.06 30.52
N SER A 63 -24.18 6.26 29.47
CA SER A 63 -23.98 4.80 29.47
C SER A 63 -22.97 4.33 28.42
N SER A 64 -21.82 5.00 28.29
CA SER A 64 -20.77 4.56 27.38
C SER A 64 -19.98 3.36 27.91
N LEU A 65 -19.87 2.31 27.09
CA LEU A 65 -18.99 1.15 27.30
C LEU A 65 -17.89 1.16 26.21
N PRO A 66 -16.59 1.12 26.56
CA PRO A 66 -16.00 1.20 27.90
C PRO A 66 -16.24 2.55 28.57
N LYS A 67 -16.20 2.56 29.91
CA LYS A 67 -16.39 3.75 30.74
C LYS A 67 -15.56 4.91 30.20
N TRP A 68 -16.20 6.07 30.12
CA TRP A 68 -15.53 7.28 29.70
C TRP A 68 -14.40 7.65 30.67
N GLN A 69 -13.29 8.16 30.14
CA GLN A 69 -12.19 8.59 30.98
C GLN A 69 -12.45 10.00 31.50
N GLU A 70 -12.34 10.20 32.81
CA GLU A 70 -12.54 11.49 33.46
C GLU A 70 -11.58 12.57 32.92
N GLY A 71 -12.08 13.79 32.77
CA GLY A 71 -11.30 14.94 32.32
C GLY A 71 -11.07 15.04 30.80
N TYR A 72 -11.75 14.22 30.00
CA TYR A 72 -11.73 14.30 28.54
C TYR A 72 -13.12 14.62 28.00
N ASN A 73 -13.21 15.55 27.06
CA ASN A 73 -14.49 15.96 26.47
C ASN A 73 -14.81 15.16 25.21
N MET A 74 -13.81 14.64 24.52
CA MET A 74 -13.98 13.90 23.28
C MET A 74 -13.00 12.73 23.23
N ARG A 75 -13.40 11.64 22.55
CA ARG A 75 -12.51 10.53 22.22
C ARG A 75 -12.64 10.16 20.75
N LEU A 76 -11.57 9.64 20.19
CA LEU A 76 -11.59 9.05 18.85
C LEU A 76 -11.75 7.54 18.98
N ARG A 77 -12.86 7.00 18.47
CA ARG A 77 -13.05 5.56 18.32
C ARG A 77 -12.50 5.12 16.97
N VAL A 78 -11.54 4.21 16.99
CA VAL A 78 -10.91 3.63 15.81
C VAL A 78 -11.24 2.14 15.76
N ILE A 79 -11.96 1.73 14.73
CA ILE A 79 -12.32 0.34 14.47
C ILE A 79 -11.35 -0.20 13.42
N CYS A 80 -10.59 -1.23 13.79
CA CYS A 80 -9.65 -1.94 12.92
C CYS A 80 -10.17 -3.37 12.70
N SER A 81 -10.19 -3.82 11.45
CA SER A 81 -10.66 -5.17 11.09
C SER A 81 -9.89 -6.28 11.80
N GLU A 82 -8.59 -6.10 12.04
CA GLU A 82 -7.75 -7.11 12.71
C GLU A 82 -8.09 -7.23 14.21
N ARG A 83 -8.57 -6.15 14.84
CA ARG A 83 -9.04 -6.20 16.22
C ARG A 83 -10.41 -6.85 16.32
N GLU A 84 -11.33 -6.53 15.41
CA GLU A 84 -12.63 -7.19 15.33
C GLU A 84 -12.49 -8.69 15.09
N ALA A 85 -11.60 -9.10 14.18
CA ALA A 85 -11.31 -10.52 13.93
C ALA A 85 -10.80 -11.27 15.18
N GLN A 86 -10.15 -10.55 16.11
CA GLN A 86 -9.68 -11.09 17.38
C GLN A 86 -10.69 -10.93 18.52
N ALA A 87 -11.94 -10.53 18.21
CA ALA A 87 -12.97 -10.18 19.19
C ALA A 87 -12.50 -9.15 20.25
N LYS A 88 -11.56 -8.27 19.87
CA LYS A 88 -11.05 -7.21 20.74
C LYS A 88 -11.87 -5.94 20.55
N SER A 89 -12.04 -5.20 21.64
CA SER A 89 -12.71 -3.90 21.61
C SER A 89 -11.99 -2.93 20.66
N PRO A 90 -12.71 -1.91 20.13
CA PRO A 90 -12.10 -0.83 19.35
C PRO A 90 -10.98 -0.11 20.11
N LEU A 91 -10.15 0.62 19.38
CA LEU A 91 -9.20 1.55 19.96
C LEU A 91 -9.92 2.84 20.35
N TYR A 92 -9.73 3.29 21.59
CA TYR A 92 -10.25 4.56 22.07
C TYR A 92 -9.06 5.47 22.38
N LEU A 93 -8.90 6.54 21.61
CA LEU A 93 -7.83 7.51 21.79
C LEU A 93 -8.38 8.75 22.49
N TYR A 94 -7.71 9.14 23.55
CA TYR A 94 -8.02 10.31 24.36
C TYR A 94 -6.91 11.34 24.23
N SER A 95 -7.26 12.62 24.21
CA SER A 95 -6.31 13.73 24.25
C SER A 95 -6.96 14.87 25.01
N LYS A 96 -6.16 15.57 25.83
CA LYS A 96 -6.60 16.75 26.57
C LYS A 96 -6.89 17.93 25.64
N ASP A 97 -6.28 17.92 24.46
CA ASP A 97 -6.45 18.93 23.41
C ASP A 97 -7.33 18.36 22.29
N ASP A 98 -8.49 18.98 22.08
CA ASP A 98 -9.46 18.59 21.05
C ASP A 98 -8.89 18.81 19.64
N ALA A 99 -8.05 19.83 19.45
CA ALA A 99 -7.38 20.06 18.18
C ALA A 99 -6.42 18.91 17.81
N LYS A 100 -5.84 18.22 18.80
CA LYS A 100 -5.07 16.99 18.55
C LYS A 100 -5.97 15.86 18.08
N ILE A 101 -7.15 15.66 18.68
CA ILE A 101 -8.09 14.63 18.23
C ILE A 101 -8.52 14.85 16.78
N HIS A 102 -8.81 16.11 16.41
CA HIS A 102 -9.13 16.45 15.02
C HIS A 102 -7.97 16.18 14.05
N ARG A 103 -6.74 16.56 14.44
CA ARG A 103 -5.53 16.26 13.66
C ARG A 103 -5.31 14.74 13.50
N TRP A 104 -5.54 13.97 14.55
CA TRP A 104 -5.47 12.51 14.51
C TRP A 104 -6.50 11.91 13.54
N LYS A 105 -7.77 12.31 13.61
CA LYS A 105 -8.78 11.82 12.66
C LYS A 105 -8.41 12.13 11.20
N ARG A 106 -7.90 13.35 10.95
CA ARG A 106 -7.40 13.74 9.62
C ARG A 106 -6.22 12.85 9.20
N ALA A 107 -5.28 12.57 10.10
CA ALA A 107 -4.16 11.67 9.83
C ALA A 107 -4.63 10.24 9.48
N PHE A 108 -5.62 9.67 10.20
CA PHE A 108 -6.21 8.38 9.85
C PHE A 108 -6.84 8.38 8.46
N THR A 109 -7.53 9.47 8.10
CA THR A 109 -8.16 9.60 6.78
C THR A 109 -7.10 9.68 5.67
N LEU A 110 -6.04 10.46 5.86
CA LEU A 110 -4.93 10.56 4.91
C LEU A 110 -4.17 9.23 4.77
N ALA A 111 -3.92 8.54 5.89
CA ALA A 111 -3.25 7.25 5.88
C ALA A 111 -4.00 6.21 5.05
N LYS A 112 -5.33 6.20 5.12
CA LYS A 112 -6.19 5.34 4.30
C LYS A 112 -6.05 5.63 2.80
N VAL A 113 -5.94 6.92 2.43
CA VAL A 113 -5.70 7.34 1.04
C VAL A 113 -4.32 6.87 0.57
N LEU A 114 -3.29 6.99 1.41
CA LEU A 114 -1.93 6.56 1.06
C LEU A 114 -1.85 5.06 0.76
N VAL A 115 -2.56 4.20 1.52
CA VAL A 115 -2.63 2.77 1.21
C VAL A 115 -3.24 2.54 -0.17
N SER A 116 -4.36 3.20 -0.45
CA SER A 116 -5.06 3.08 -1.74
C SER A 116 -4.19 3.56 -2.92
N GLU A 117 -3.45 4.65 -2.75
CA GLU A 117 -2.53 5.15 -3.78
C GLU A 117 -1.34 4.22 -3.99
N ASN A 118 -0.77 3.68 -2.91
CA ASN A 118 0.32 2.72 -3.01
C ASN A 118 -0.13 1.44 -3.72
N ASP A 119 -1.31 0.92 -3.36
CA ASP A 119 -1.94 -0.22 -4.04
C ASP A 119 -2.17 0.07 -5.52
N ARG A 120 -2.65 1.28 -5.86
CA ARG A 120 -2.84 1.70 -7.25
C ARG A 120 -1.53 1.76 -8.03
N ARG A 121 -0.45 2.26 -7.42
CA ARG A 121 0.88 2.30 -8.05
C ARG A 121 1.42 0.88 -8.24
N ALA A 122 1.31 0.02 -7.22
CA ALA A 122 1.73 -1.37 -7.29
C ALA A 122 0.97 -2.13 -8.40
N LEU A 123 -0.35 -1.94 -8.49
CA LEU A 123 -1.19 -2.51 -9.55
C LEU A 123 -0.80 -2.00 -10.94
N LYS A 124 -0.54 -0.70 -11.09
CA LYS A 124 -0.09 -0.15 -12.37
C LYS A 124 1.23 -0.78 -12.83
N VAL A 125 2.16 -1.00 -11.90
CA VAL A 125 3.45 -1.65 -12.18
C VAL A 125 3.26 -3.13 -12.55
N SER A 126 2.43 -3.86 -11.80
CA SER A 126 2.19 -5.29 -12.09
C SER A 126 1.45 -5.49 -13.42
N ILE A 127 0.45 -4.66 -13.73
CA ILE A 127 -0.22 -4.66 -15.02
C ILE A 127 0.77 -4.35 -16.14
N GLY A 128 1.59 -3.29 -16.00
CA GLY A 128 2.59 -2.93 -17.01
C GLY A 128 3.60 -4.04 -17.27
N ARG A 129 4.01 -4.79 -16.23
CA ARG A 129 4.89 -5.96 -16.39
C ARG A 129 4.18 -7.12 -17.08
N ALA A 130 2.96 -7.44 -16.65
CA ALA A 130 2.18 -8.52 -17.25
C ALA A 130 1.89 -8.26 -18.74
N THR A 131 1.51 -7.03 -19.09
CA THR A 131 1.28 -6.64 -20.48
C THR A 131 2.57 -6.62 -21.27
N SER A 132 3.69 -6.14 -20.72
CA SER A 132 4.99 -6.18 -21.41
C SER A 132 5.44 -7.60 -21.75
N GLY A 133 5.23 -8.57 -20.84
CA GLY A 133 5.56 -9.98 -21.10
C GLY A 133 4.65 -10.63 -22.15
N ALA A 134 3.36 -10.31 -22.14
CA ALA A 134 2.43 -10.78 -23.16
C ALA A 134 2.75 -10.16 -24.54
N LEU A 135 3.06 -8.86 -24.58
CA LEU A 135 3.46 -8.17 -25.80
C LEU A 135 4.77 -8.74 -26.35
N GLN A 136 5.75 -9.02 -25.48
CA GLN A 136 7.01 -9.63 -25.88
C GLN A 136 6.79 -11.00 -26.52
N LYS A 137 5.98 -11.87 -25.90
CA LYS A 137 5.63 -13.18 -26.48
C LYS A 137 4.92 -13.05 -27.83
N ALA A 138 4.04 -12.05 -27.98
CA ALA A 138 3.38 -11.76 -29.24
C ALA A 138 4.37 -11.29 -30.31
N TRP A 139 5.33 -10.43 -29.95
CA TRP A 139 6.42 -10.01 -30.84
C TRP A 139 7.34 -11.17 -31.22
N ASP A 140 7.68 -12.04 -30.27
CA ASP A 140 8.51 -13.22 -30.53
C ASP A 140 7.79 -14.18 -31.49
N ALA A 141 6.48 -14.40 -31.30
CA ALA A 141 5.66 -15.20 -32.22
C ALA A 141 5.56 -14.55 -33.62
N LEU A 142 5.40 -13.22 -33.68
CA LEU A 142 5.41 -12.47 -34.93
C LEU A 142 6.76 -12.62 -35.65
N ALA A 143 7.88 -12.51 -34.92
CA ALA A 143 9.22 -12.68 -35.47
C ALA A 143 9.44 -14.10 -36.02
N ILE A 144 8.88 -15.13 -35.36
CA ILE A 144 8.90 -16.51 -35.88
C ILE A 144 8.05 -16.63 -37.17
N TYR A 145 6.91 -15.96 -37.24
CA TYR A 145 6.01 -16.03 -38.39
C TYR A 145 6.58 -15.32 -39.63
N TYR A 146 7.18 -14.14 -39.48
CA TYR A 146 7.76 -13.37 -40.58
C TYR A 146 9.25 -13.68 -40.84
N GLY A 147 9.95 -14.33 -39.91
CA GLY A 147 11.36 -14.71 -40.05
C GLY A 147 11.69 -15.55 -41.29
N PRO A 148 10.83 -16.51 -41.71
CA PRO A 148 11.00 -17.23 -42.97
C PRO A 148 10.75 -16.35 -44.20
N GLY A 149 9.73 -15.48 -44.17
CA GLY A 149 9.36 -14.62 -45.31
C GLY A 149 10.41 -13.54 -45.62
N LEU A 150 11.05 -12.97 -44.60
CA LEU A 150 12.13 -12.00 -44.77
C LEU A 150 13.41 -12.61 -45.37
N ARG A 151 13.68 -13.89 -45.10
CA ARG A 151 14.80 -14.61 -45.74
C ARG A 151 14.56 -14.85 -47.22
N VAL A 152 13.32 -15.12 -47.63
CA VAL A 152 12.98 -15.34 -49.04
C VAL A 152 13.10 -14.03 -49.84
N VAL A 153 12.64 -12.89 -49.30
CA VAL A 153 12.80 -11.60 -49.98
C VAL A 153 14.28 -11.20 -50.11
N ALA A 154 15.11 -11.46 -49.09
CA ALA A 154 16.55 -11.20 -49.17
C ALA A 154 17.25 -12.06 -50.25
N VAL A 155 16.87 -13.33 -50.39
CA VAL A 155 17.43 -14.22 -51.44
C VAL A 155 16.98 -13.80 -52.83
N VAL A 156 15.71 -13.38 -53.00
CA VAL A 156 15.20 -12.90 -54.30
C VAL A 156 15.87 -11.58 -54.72
N VAL A 157 16.08 -10.64 -53.79
CA VAL A 157 16.81 -9.39 -54.09
C VAL A 157 18.27 -9.66 -54.44
N VAL A 158 18.95 -10.59 -53.76
CA VAL A 158 20.33 -10.97 -54.10
C VAL A 158 20.41 -11.64 -55.48
N LEU A 159 19.43 -12.46 -55.86
CA LEU A 159 19.38 -13.10 -57.19
C LEU A 159 19.10 -12.09 -58.31
N VAL A 160 18.17 -11.16 -58.11
CA VAL A 160 17.83 -10.11 -59.09
C VAL A 160 19.00 -9.12 -59.29
N VAL A 161 19.75 -8.80 -58.24
CA VAL A 161 20.94 -7.92 -58.33
C VAL A 161 22.14 -8.65 -58.95
N ARG A 162 22.25 -9.98 -58.80
CA ARG A 162 23.31 -10.76 -59.45
C ARG A 162 23.09 -10.94 -60.94
N ASP A 163 21.85 -11.01 -61.40
CA ASP A 163 21.52 -11.13 -62.82
C ASP A 163 21.71 -9.79 -63.57
N SER A 164 21.46 -8.66 -62.91
CA SER A 164 21.73 -7.32 -63.48
C SER A 164 23.22 -6.97 -63.64
N ARG A 165 24.16 -7.73 -63.05
CA ARG A 165 25.62 -7.48 -63.18
C ARG A 165 26.30 -8.27 -64.30
N ARG A 166 25.59 -9.13 -65.03
CA ARG A 166 26.15 -9.83 -66.22
C ARG A 166 25.93 -9.09 -67.54
N SER A 167 25.26 -7.92 -67.53
CA SER A 167 24.83 -7.22 -68.76
C SER A 167 25.47 -5.83 -68.97
N SER A 168 26.51 -5.44 -68.22
CA SER A 168 27.08 -4.09 -68.37
C SER A 168 28.61 -4.06 -68.36
N SER A 169 29.23 -4.83 -69.26
CA SER A 169 30.58 -4.52 -69.75
C SER A 169 30.49 -3.66 -71.01
N SER A 170 30.15 -2.38 -70.88
CA SER A 170 30.49 -1.40 -71.94
C SER A 170 30.38 0.04 -71.43
N THR A 171 31.53 0.72 -71.37
CA THR A 171 31.73 2.20 -71.49
C THR A 171 30.98 3.11 -70.50
N LYS A 172 31.58 4.07 -69.82
CA LYS A 172 32.52 5.09 -70.29
C LYS A 172 33.03 5.85 -69.06
N SER A 173 34.30 6.22 -69.05
CA SER A 173 34.85 7.16 -68.07
C SER A 173 34.16 8.52 -68.19
N PHE A 174 33.74 9.10 -67.08
CA PHE A 174 33.42 10.52 -67.02
C PHE A 174 34.07 11.13 -65.77
N ARG A 175 35.17 11.86 -65.99
CA ARG A 175 35.73 12.83 -65.06
C ARG A 175 34.88 14.10 -65.12
N ARG A 176 34.55 14.64 -63.94
CA ARG A 176 34.37 16.07 -63.59
C ARG A 176 34.02 16.07 -62.09
N GLY A 177 34.71 16.73 -61.17
CA GLY A 177 35.55 17.92 -61.26
C GLY A 177 34.77 19.10 -60.68
N TRP A 178 35.29 19.64 -59.56
CA TRP A 178 34.99 20.95 -58.94
C TRP A 178 33.62 21.03 -58.23
N GLU A 179 33.40 21.73 -57.11
CA GLU A 179 34.17 22.77 -56.42
C GLU A 179 33.61 22.95 -54.98
N VAL A 180 34.41 23.55 -54.11
CA VAL A 180 34.10 23.92 -52.72
C VAL A 180 33.93 25.42 -52.67
N GLU A 181 32.77 25.93 -52.24
CA GLU A 181 32.52 27.26 -51.65
C GLU A 181 31.17 27.11 -50.90
N GLY A 182 30.88 27.65 -49.72
CA GLY A 182 31.56 28.47 -48.72
C GLY A 182 30.55 28.63 -47.59
#